data_AF-A0A2V7SD21-F1
#
_entry.id   AF-A0A2V7SD21-F1
#
_cell.length_a   1.000
_cell.length_b   1.000
_cell.length_c   1.000
_cell.angle_alpha   90.00
_cell.angle_beta   90.00
_cell.angle_gamma   90.00
#
_symmetry.space_group_name_H-M   'P 1'
#
loop_
_entity.id
_entity.type
_entity.pdbx_description
1 polymer ?
#
loop_
_entity_poly.entity_id
_entity_poly.type
_entity_poly.pdbx_seq_one_letter_code
_entity_poly.pdbx_strand_id
1 'polypeptide(L)'
;MEFKVDPELCVASLACVRVCPADAVAVEADKIWIVDESCTRCGICLPACPHDAILALGDLARATELALGGKAALILSVEAAAYFFPATPEQVVNACYAAGFRTVHRGVMGDELVAQEYLKLWGDEEWGTMIRSTCPVIVETVRKEYPELIPYLAPVTTPVAAEARYLKAMYGRSLPVAYAGVCLTEGGPDVDAAITFEELETLLDKRRVRLADQPGYFTRIPEERRRHWSTAGGLPLELLMEERQASRRFRKVRGLGALKAIARAVVERIDLGFVDILPCEGCLDHPLLGPKDELFRRREIVNATEPVRAALPVVEPEVARRVAVGAVFEVRRNGHVPAPEAVDEVLAAIGLAPNGRPWDCGACGYDTCRSFAEAAVQGRTTLRSCPPYLNRQTEQAQQQAAVDALTGLASFRVLRDRLGNEVARSKRSGETFGVLFVDLDNFKQVNDRFGHEAGNEVLKSAAQELGVVVRSTDFAARYGGDEFVVLLVRTGAEGAVGVAEKVRARVEAMGRRLTYPAGLVTASIGVAAFDPAVLDQEDVLVAADRALYRAKAGGRNQVATGDK
;
A
#
# COMPACT_ATOMS: atom_id res chain seq x y z
N MET A 1 9.78 2.09 20.83
CA MET A 1 9.91 1.76 19.39
C MET A 1 9.64 3.01 18.59
N GLU A 2 10.59 3.41 17.77
CA GLU A 2 10.45 4.46 16.78
C GLU A 2 10.67 3.83 15.41
N PHE A 3 9.79 4.12 14.44
CA PHE A 3 10.03 3.74 13.05
C PHE A 3 10.64 4.94 12.33
N LYS A 4 11.80 4.77 11.71
CA LYS A 4 12.47 5.82 10.91
C LYS A 4 12.59 5.42 9.46
N VAL A 5 12.66 6.42 8.59
CA VAL A 5 12.99 6.23 7.19
C VAL A 5 14.45 6.63 7.00
N ASP A 6 15.26 5.72 6.47
CA ASP A 6 16.61 6.00 6.03
C ASP A 6 16.55 6.74 4.68
N PRO A 7 16.99 8.02 4.62
CA PRO A 7 16.94 8.81 3.40
C PRO A 7 17.92 8.32 2.32
N GLU A 8 18.98 7.58 2.68
CA GLU A 8 19.95 7.07 1.71
C GLU A 8 19.41 5.84 0.95
N LEU A 9 18.53 5.06 1.59
CA LEU A 9 17.91 3.87 1.00
C LEU A 9 16.53 4.16 0.37
N CYS A 10 15.86 5.23 0.79
CA CYS A 10 14.49 5.52 0.36
C CYS A 10 14.44 6.08 -1.07
N VAL A 11 13.84 5.31 -1.98
CA VAL A 11 13.60 5.73 -3.39
C VAL A 11 12.25 6.42 -3.60
N ALA A 12 11.55 6.79 -2.52
CA ALA A 12 10.22 7.37 -2.57
C ALA A 12 9.19 6.56 -3.38
N SER A 13 9.20 5.22 -3.24
CA SER A 13 8.24 4.32 -3.94
C SER A 13 6.80 4.43 -3.44
N LEU A 14 6.58 5.11 -2.31
CA LEU A 14 5.28 5.32 -1.65
C LEU A 14 4.58 4.02 -1.21
N ALA A 15 5.27 2.88 -1.23
CA ALA A 15 4.69 1.60 -0.82
C ALA A 15 4.26 1.61 0.66
N CYS A 16 5.08 2.21 1.52
CA CYS A 16 4.79 2.38 2.94
C CYS A 16 3.59 3.29 3.22
N VAL A 17 3.36 4.31 2.38
CA VAL A 17 2.19 5.19 2.45
C VAL A 17 0.92 4.38 2.17
N ARG A 18 0.92 3.59 1.07
CA ARG A 18 -0.25 2.81 0.63
C ARG A 18 -0.71 1.75 1.63
N VAL A 19 0.20 1.23 2.46
CA VAL A 19 -0.12 0.15 3.41
C VAL A 19 -0.33 0.65 4.85
N CYS A 20 -0.11 1.94 5.11
CA CYS A 20 -0.21 2.47 6.47
C CYS A 20 -1.68 2.58 6.89
N PRO A 21 -2.15 1.81 7.89
CA PRO A 21 -3.56 1.86 8.29
C PRO A 21 -3.91 3.16 9.02
N ALA A 22 -2.92 3.84 9.60
CA ALA A 22 -3.09 4.99 10.48
C ALA A 22 -2.76 6.34 9.82
N ASP A 23 -2.54 6.34 8.50
CA ASP A 23 -2.07 7.51 7.74
C ASP A 23 -0.86 8.21 8.40
N ALA A 24 0.03 7.41 8.98
CA ALA A 24 1.15 7.89 9.80
C ALA A 24 2.41 8.18 9.00
N VAL A 25 2.41 7.97 7.69
CA VAL A 25 3.55 8.25 6.81
C VAL A 25 3.31 9.59 6.15
N ALA A 26 4.23 10.53 6.32
CA ALA A 26 4.19 11.84 5.68
C ALA A 26 5.10 11.88 4.44
N VAL A 27 4.71 12.70 3.47
CA VAL A 27 5.36 12.85 2.17
C VAL A 27 5.45 14.33 1.81
N GLU A 28 6.65 14.79 1.52
CA GLU A 28 6.90 16.12 0.94
C GLU A 28 7.88 15.98 -0.22
N ALA A 29 7.41 16.25 -1.44
CA ALA A 29 8.13 15.96 -2.67
C ALA A 29 8.61 14.49 -2.72
N ASP A 30 9.92 14.25 -2.63
CA ASP A 30 10.54 12.92 -2.60
C ASP A 30 10.97 12.48 -1.18
N LYS A 31 10.70 13.29 -0.15
CA LYS A 31 11.03 12.97 1.24
C LYS A 31 9.87 12.25 1.89
N ILE A 32 10.17 11.16 2.59
CA ILE A 32 9.20 10.35 3.34
C ILE A 32 9.69 10.22 4.78
N TRP A 33 8.80 10.42 5.75
CA TRP A 33 9.07 10.15 7.16
C TRP A 33 7.83 9.63 7.88
N ILE A 34 8.01 9.06 9.06
CA ILE A 34 6.91 8.54 9.87
C ILE A 34 6.59 9.58 10.95
N VAL A 35 5.32 9.97 11.04
CA VAL A 35 4.80 10.88 12.06
C VAL A 35 4.48 10.07 13.30
N ASP A 36 5.25 10.35 14.36
CA ASP A 36 5.29 9.54 15.56
C ASP A 36 3.94 9.49 16.29
N GLU A 37 3.32 10.65 16.42
CA GLU A 37 2.06 10.86 17.12
C GLU A 37 0.91 10.11 16.43
N SER A 38 0.97 9.95 15.11
CA SER A 38 -0.03 9.21 14.33
C SER A 38 0.27 7.70 14.27
N CYS A 39 1.54 7.30 14.35
CA CYS A 39 1.95 5.91 14.16
C CYS A 39 1.38 4.96 15.24
N THR A 40 0.71 3.89 14.84
CA THR A 40 0.18 2.83 15.74
C THR A 40 1.20 1.73 16.02
N ARG A 41 2.40 1.85 15.43
CA ARG A 41 3.52 0.92 15.56
C ARG A 41 3.23 -0.51 15.08
N CYS A 42 2.32 -0.68 14.12
CA CYS A 42 1.98 -1.99 13.56
C CYS A 42 3.09 -2.66 12.72
N GLY A 43 4.09 -1.89 12.26
CA GLY A 43 5.22 -2.41 11.48
C GLY A 43 4.88 -2.87 10.05
N ILE A 44 3.62 -2.74 9.59
CA ILE A 44 3.18 -3.19 8.24
C ILE A 44 4.01 -2.53 7.12
N CYS A 45 4.53 -1.33 7.36
CA CYS A 45 5.38 -0.62 6.41
C CYS A 45 6.75 -1.28 6.17
N LEU A 46 7.29 -2.03 7.15
CA LEU A 46 8.59 -2.70 7.04
C LEU A 46 8.68 -3.60 5.80
N PRO A 47 7.85 -4.67 5.65
CA PRO A 47 7.93 -5.58 4.51
C PRO A 47 7.38 -4.97 3.23
N ALA A 48 6.68 -3.83 3.32
CA ALA A 48 6.19 -3.11 2.14
C ALA A 48 7.29 -2.27 1.48
N CYS A 49 8.37 -1.96 2.19
CA CYS A 49 9.52 -1.24 1.62
C CYS A 49 10.44 -2.24 0.89
N PRO A 50 10.58 -2.17 -0.45
CA PRO A 50 11.43 -3.11 -1.18
C PRO A 50 12.93 -2.78 -1.10
N HIS A 51 13.30 -1.73 -0.36
CA HIS A 51 14.68 -1.22 -0.24
C HIS A 51 15.17 -1.21 1.21
N ASP A 52 14.45 -1.84 2.13
CA ASP A 52 14.78 -1.90 3.56
C ASP A 52 15.03 -0.52 4.20
N ALA A 53 14.42 0.53 3.63
CA ALA A 53 14.61 1.91 4.06
C ALA A 53 13.83 2.25 5.34
N ILE A 54 13.01 1.33 5.87
CA ILE A 54 12.26 1.55 7.11
C ILE A 54 12.95 0.79 8.23
N LEU A 55 13.44 1.56 9.19
CA LEU A 55 14.18 1.06 10.34
C LEU A 55 13.26 1.02 11.56
N ALA A 56 13.34 -0.07 12.31
CA ALA A 56 12.66 -0.25 13.57
C ALA A 56 13.66 -0.11 14.72
N LEU A 57 13.60 1.02 15.42
CA LEU A 57 14.58 1.38 16.43
C LEU A 57 13.98 1.27 17.83
N GLY A 58 14.70 0.59 18.72
CA GLY A 58 14.49 0.58 20.16
C GLY A 58 15.49 1.49 20.87
N ASP A 59 15.71 1.21 22.16
CA ASP A 59 16.66 1.94 22.99
C ASP A 59 17.92 1.10 23.27
N LEU A 60 18.67 0.80 22.20
CA LEU A 60 19.91 0.01 22.28
C LEU A 60 20.94 0.63 23.23
N ALA A 61 21.04 1.96 23.25
CA ALA A 61 22.00 2.66 24.10
C ALA A 61 21.68 2.42 25.59
N ARG A 62 20.42 2.63 25.99
CA ARG A 62 19.98 2.38 27.36
C ARG A 62 20.05 0.90 27.74
N ALA A 63 19.63 -0.01 26.85
CA ALA A 63 19.70 -1.44 27.13
C ALA A 63 21.16 -1.90 27.35
N THR A 64 22.11 -1.35 26.59
CA THR A 64 23.55 -1.61 26.76
C THR A 64 24.04 -1.09 28.12
N GLU A 65 23.65 0.12 28.52
CA GLU A 65 23.99 0.68 29.84
C GLU A 65 23.43 -0.20 30.98
N LEU A 66 22.17 -0.63 30.87
CA LEU A 66 21.52 -1.50 31.84
C LEU A 66 22.22 -2.86 31.99
N ALA A 67 22.63 -3.47 30.87
CA ALA A 67 23.40 -4.70 30.87
C ALA A 67 24.79 -4.51 31.51
N LEU A 68 25.50 -3.41 31.18
CA LEU A 68 26.79 -3.07 31.79
C LEU A 68 26.69 -2.83 33.30
N GLY A 69 25.57 -2.28 33.77
CA GLY A 69 25.32 -2.04 35.18
C GLY A 69 25.17 -3.32 36.02
N GLY A 70 24.94 -4.49 35.40
CA GLY A 70 24.92 -5.79 36.10
C GLY A 70 23.71 -6.04 37.00
N LYS A 71 22.73 -5.11 37.03
CA LYS A 71 21.60 -5.12 37.98
C LYS A 71 20.24 -5.29 37.31
N ALA A 72 20.16 -5.07 36.01
CA ALA A 72 18.89 -5.05 35.28
C ALA A 72 18.32 -6.45 35.07
N ALA A 73 17.00 -6.57 35.13
CA ALA A 73 16.29 -7.74 34.64
C ALA A 73 15.99 -7.58 33.15
N LEU A 74 16.07 -8.66 32.39
CA LEU A 74 15.63 -8.71 30.99
C LEU A 74 14.35 -9.55 30.90
N ILE A 75 13.30 -8.98 30.31
CA ILE A 75 12.14 -9.72 29.81
C ILE A 75 12.40 -10.02 28.33
N LEU A 76 12.59 -11.29 28.02
CA LEU A 76 12.80 -11.79 26.66
C LEU A 76 11.49 -12.40 26.17
N SER A 77 10.91 -11.83 25.11
CA SER A 77 9.64 -12.32 24.58
C SER A 77 9.79 -13.70 23.91
N VAL A 78 8.68 -14.45 23.82
CA VAL A 78 8.69 -15.85 23.40
C VAL A 78 9.16 -16.05 21.95
N GLU A 79 9.02 -15.02 21.12
CA GLU A 79 9.42 -15.04 19.72
C GLU A 79 10.95 -15.17 19.55
N ALA A 80 11.73 -14.92 20.61
CA ALA A 80 13.17 -15.10 20.61
C ALA A 80 13.57 -16.52 20.19
N ALA A 81 12.80 -17.54 20.58
CA ALA A 81 13.08 -18.93 20.20
C ALA A 81 13.05 -19.14 18.68
N ALA A 82 12.15 -18.44 17.98
CA ALA A 82 12.07 -18.49 16.53
C ALA A 82 13.13 -17.62 15.85
N TYR A 83 13.38 -16.41 16.37
CA TYR A 83 14.33 -15.47 15.79
C TYR A 83 15.78 -16.01 15.84
N PHE A 84 16.20 -16.51 17.00
CA PHE A 84 17.58 -16.97 17.23
C PHE A 84 17.83 -18.42 16.78
N PHE A 85 16.86 -19.09 16.15
CA PHE A 85 17.03 -20.45 15.67
C PHE A 85 18.19 -20.53 14.67
N PRO A 86 19.14 -21.48 14.79
CA PRO A 86 19.04 -22.75 15.52
C PRO A 86 19.54 -22.74 16.98
N ALA A 87 19.88 -21.58 17.57
CA ALA A 87 20.26 -21.53 18.98
C ALA A 87 19.08 -21.95 19.87
N THR A 88 19.35 -22.74 20.91
CA THR A 88 18.29 -23.16 21.84
C THR A 88 17.90 -22.00 22.76
N PRO A 89 16.67 -22.00 23.35
CA PRO A 89 16.27 -20.99 24.34
C PRO A 89 17.27 -20.85 25.49
N GLU A 90 17.88 -21.96 25.93
CA GLU A 90 18.92 -21.99 26.96
C GLU A 90 20.15 -21.19 26.52
N GLN A 91 20.61 -21.37 25.28
CA GLN A 91 21.75 -20.65 24.74
C GLN A 91 21.49 -19.14 24.69
N VAL A 92 20.29 -18.74 24.24
CA VAL A 92 19.89 -17.32 24.18
C VAL A 92 19.84 -16.72 25.59
N VAL A 93 19.22 -17.40 26.55
CA VAL A 93 19.15 -16.95 27.95
C VAL A 93 20.55 -16.86 28.58
N ASN A 94 21.40 -17.85 28.34
CA ASN A 94 22.79 -17.84 28.80
C ASN A 94 23.60 -16.68 28.20
N ALA A 95 23.41 -16.38 26.91
CA ALA A 95 24.05 -15.23 26.28
C ALA A 95 23.60 -13.92 26.93
N CYS A 96 22.31 -13.77 27.26
CA CYS A 96 21.82 -12.59 27.97
C CYS A 96 22.45 -12.45 29.38
N TYR A 97 22.65 -13.56 30.10
CA TYR A 97 23.41 -13.53 31.36
C TYR A 97 24.87 -13.12 31.15
N ALA A 98 25.55 -13.67 30.14
CA ALA A 98 26.92 -13.34 29.80
C ALA A 98 27.07 -11.88 29.35
N ALA A 99 26.03 -11.31 28.71
CA ALA A 99 25.99 -9.92 28.32
C ALA A 99 25.93 -8.96 29.52
N GLY A 100 25.39 -9.41 30.67
CA GLY A 100 25.43 -8.68 31.94
C GLY A 100 24.08 -8.52 32.63
N PHE A 101 22.98 -9.05 32.09
CA PHE A 101 21.69 -9.00 32.78
C PHE A 101 21.73 -9.86 34.06
N ARG A 102 21.11 -9.35 35.13
CA ARG A 102 21.08 -10.01 36.45
C ARG A 102 20.19 -11.26 36.43
N THR A 103 18.97 -11.09 35.92
CA THR A 103 17.92 -12.10 35.79
C THR A 103 17.32 -12.01 34.38
N VAL A 104 16.98 -13.15 33.78
CA VAL A 104 16.37 -13.21 32.45
C VAL A 104 15.06 -13.99 32.56
N HIS A 105 13.98 -13.36 32.11
CA HIS A 105 12.59 -13.83 32.20
C HIS A 105 12.01 -14.02 30.82
N ARG A 106 11.05 -14.95 30.65
CA ARG A 106 10.50 -15.35 29.35
C ARG A 106 9.08 -14.84 29.06
N GLY A 107 8.59 -13.81 29.77
CA GLY A 107 7.21 -13.32 29.57
C GLY A 107 6.15 -14.03 30.41
N VAL A 108 6.45 -15.22 30.94
CA VAL A 108 5.44 -16.16 31.47
C VAL A 108 4.72 -15.59 32.69
N MET A 109 5.42 -14.88 33.58
CA MET A 109 4.78 -14.33 34.79
C MET A 109 3.74 -13.27 34.43
N GLY A 110 4.07 -12.44 33.44
CA GLY A 110 3.15 -11.44 32.88
C GLY A 110 1.93 -12.08 32.23
N ASP A 111 2.15 -13.11 31.42
CA ASP A 111 1.08 -13.86 30.77
C ASP A 111 0.10 -14.46 31.80
N GLU A 112 0.60 -15.02 32.90
CA GLU A 112 -0.22 -15.63 33.95
C GLU A 112 -1.03 -14.60 34.75
N LEU A 113 -0.43 -13.45 35.08
CA LEU A 113 -1.13 -12.35 35.76
C LEU A 113 -2.28 -11.81 34.91
N VAL A 114 -2.03 -11.61 33.62
CA VAL A 114 -3.02 -11.14 32.64
C VAL A 114 -4.10 -12.20 32.42
N ALA A 115 -3.73 -13.47 32.25
CA ALA A 115 -4.69 -14.55 32.09
C ALA A 115 -5.61 -14.70 33.30
N GLN A 116 -5.06 -14.59 34.51
CA GLN A 116 -5.86 -14.62 35.73
C GLN A 116 -6.91 -13.49 35.74
N GLU A 117 -6.56 -12.29 35.27
CA GLU A 117 -7.49 -11.17 35.20
C GLU A 117 -8.58 -11.40 34.13
N TYR A 118 -8.22 -11.92 32.95
CA TYR A 118 -9.20 -12.29 31.93
C TYR A 118 -10.16 -13.39 32.41
N LEU A 119 -9.69 -14.38 33.19
CA LEU A 119 -10.55 -15.40 33.77
C LEU A 119 -11.56 -14.81 34.77
N LYS A 120 -11.16 -13.82 35.57
CA LYS A 120 -12.10 -13.10 36.45
C LYS A 120 -13.16 -12.36 35.64
N LEU A 121 -12.75 -11.63 34.61
CA LEU A 121 -13.66 -10.92 33.71
C LEU A 121 -14.60 -11.88 32.98
N TRP A 122 -14.09 -13.04 32.54
CA TRP A 122 -14.86 -14.07 31.85
C TRP A 122 -15.89 -14.77 32.72
N GLY A 123 -15.58 -14.93 34.01
CA GLY A 123 -16.45 -15.59 35.00
C GLY A 123 -17.64 -14.74 35.44
N ASP A 124 -17.62 -13.44 35.19
CA ASP A 124 -18.80 -12.59 35.31
C ASP A 124 -19.81 -12.97 34.19
N GLU A 125 -21.11 -12.86 34.44
CA GLU A 125 -22.17 -13.17 33.46
C GLU A 125 -22.82 -11.92 32.88
N GLU A 126 -22.54 -10.73 33.41
CA GLU A 126 -23.21 -9.47 33.03
C GLU A 126 -22.42 -8.60 32.03
N TRP A 127 -21.30 -9.08 31.50
CA TRP A 127 -20.53 -8.33 30.50
C TRP A 127 -21.13 -8.48 29.10
N GLY A 128 -21.25 -7.36 28.38
CA GLY A 128 -21.68 -7.34 26.97
C GLY A 128 -20.52 -7.55 26.01
N THR A 129 -20.27 -6.58 25.13
CA THR A 129 -19.10 -6.66 24.25
C THR A 129 -17.81 -6.33 25.01
N MET A 130 -16.79 -7.16 24.83
CA MET A 130 -15.46 -6.97 25.43
C MET A 130 -14.37 -7.28 24.40
N ILE A 131 -13.39 -6.40 24.26
CA ILE A 131 -12.33 -6.48 23.25
C ILE A 131 -11.00 -6.71 23.96
N ARG A 132 -10.24 -7.71 23.51
CA ARG A 132 -8.88 -7.96 24.01
C ARG A 132 -7.98 -6.72 23.87
N SER A 133 -7.22 -6.43 24.92
CA SER A 133 -6.39 -5.22 25.04
C SER A 133 -4.90 -5.50 25.26
N THR A 134 -4.49 -6.78 25.27
CA THR A 134 -3.08 -7.16 25.49
C THR A 134 -2.16 -6.79 24.33
N CYS A 135 -2.69 -6.37 23.18
CA CYS A 135 -1.91 -5.95 22.02
C CYS A 135 -1.87 -4.40 21.94
N PRO A 136 -0.70 -3.77 22.15
CA PRO A 136 -0.58 -2.31 22.09
C PRO A 136 -1.02 -1.71 20.74
N VAL A 137 -0.78 -2.43 19.64
CA VAL A 137 -1.16 -1.95 18.30
C VAL A 137 -2.68 -1.82 18.20
N ILE A 138 -3.44 -2.80 18.68
CA ILE A 138 -4.92 -2.71 18.72
C ILE A 138 -5.35 -1.54 19.59
N VAL A 139 -4.80 -1.42 20.80
CA VAL A 139 -5.16 -0.36 21.74
C VAL A 139 -4.87 1.02 21.14
N GLU A 140 -3.70 1.23 20.55
CA GLU A 140 -3.33 2.51 19.93
C GLU A 140 -4.17 2.81 18.69
N THR A 141 -4.48 1.82 17.84
CA THR A 141 -5.41 2.02 16.72
C THR A 141 -6.80 2.39 17.21
N VAL A 142 -7.34 1.71 18.23
CA VAL A 142 -8.63 2.06 18.83
C VAL A 142 -8.62 3.47 19.40
N ARG A 143 -7.56 3.86 20.13
CA ARG A 143 -7.47 5.19 20.73
C ARG A 143 -7.45 6.32 19.70
N LYS A 144 -6.88 6.07 18.50
CA LYS A 144 -6.65 7.06 17.44
C LYS A 144 -7.75 7.11 16.40
N GLU A 145 -8.23 5.96 15.96
CA GLU A 145 -9.12 5.83 14.78
C GLU A 145 -10.55 5.43 15.16
N TYR A 146 -10.74 4.69 16.26
CA TYR A 146 -12.04 4.16 16.68
C TYR A 146 -12.32 4.43 18.16
N PRO A 147 -12.31 5.70 18.62
CA PRO A 147 -12.44 6.04 20.03
C PRO A 147 -13.76 5.54 20.67
N GLU A 148 -14.79 5.29 19.88
CA GLU A 148 -16.04 4.65 20.29
C GLU A 148 -15.86 3.22 20.82
N LEU A 149 -14.76 2.54 20.48
CA LEU A 149 -14.43 1.20 20.96
C LEU A 149 -13.70 1.20 22.30
N ILE A 150 -13.23 2.35 22.79
CA ILE A 150 -12.49 2.45 24.06
C ILE A 150 -13.26 1.87 25.26
N PRO A 151 -14.57 2.13 25.45
CA PRO A 151 -15.32 1.56 26.56
C PRO A 151 -15.42 0.03 26.54
N TYR A 152 -15.17 -0.58 25.38
CA TYR A 152 -15.26 -2.02 25.18
C TYR A 152 -13.90 -2.71 25.30
N LEU A 153 -12.78 -1.98 25.38
CA LEU A 153 -11.47 -2.57 25.65
C LEU A 153 -11.46 -3.17 27.06
N ALA A 154 -11.06 -4.43 27.18
CA ALA A 154 -10.83 -5.07 28.46
C ALA A 154 -9.84 -4.23 29.28
N PRO A 155 -10.13 -3.85 30.53
CA PRO A 155 -9.31 -2.94 31.32
C PRO A 155 -8.09 -3.66 31.91
N VAL A 156 -7.33 -4.35 31.07
CA VAL A 156 -6.20 -5.22 31.41
C VAL A 156 -4.95 -4.70 30.70
N THR A 157 -3.84 -4.66 31.42
CA THR A 157 -2.54 -4.24 30.87
C THR A 157 -1.90 -5.36 30.03
N THR A 158 -0.77 -5.06 29.40
CA THR A 158 -0.02 -6.03 28.60
C THR A 158 0.75 -7.02 29.50
N PRO A 159 1.06 -8.23 29.00
CA PRO A 159 1.89 -9.18 29.75
C PRO A 159 3.24 -8.59 30.17
N VAL A 160 3.93 -7.87 29.29
CA VAL A 160 5.26 -7.29 29.59
C VAL A 160 5.17 -6.23 30.69
N ALA A 161 4.17 -5.34 30.65
CA ALA A 161 3.98 -4.35 31.71
C ALA A 161 3.63 -5.02 33.05
N ALA A 162 2.77 -6.05 33.04
CA ALA A 162 2.43 -6.82 34.23
C ALA A 162 3.66 -7.54 34.82
N GLU A 163 4.50 -8.15 33.99
CA GLU A 163 5.73 -8.81 34.43
C GLU A 163 6.74 -7.81 34.97
N ALA A 164 6.94 -6.66 34.32
CA ALA A 164 7.83 -5.62 34.82
C ALA A 164 7.42 -5.13 36.22
N ARG A 165 6.11 -4.94 36.45
CA ARG A 165 5.55 -4.61 37.78
C ARG A 165 5.76 -5.75 38.79
N TYR A 166 5.60 -7.00 38.37
CA TYR A 166 5.86 -8.18 39.20
C TYR A 166 7.32 -8.26 39.64
N LEU A 167 8.27 -8.09 38.72
CA LEU A 167 9.70 -8.08 39.02
C LEU A 167 10.08 -6.95 39.96
N LYS A 168 9.49 -5.76 39.78
CA LYS A 168 9.67 -4.62 40.70
C LYS A 168 9.04 -4.88 42.09
N ALA A 169 7.95 -5.63 42.18
CA ALA A 169 7.35 -6.04 43.45
C ALA A 169 8.17 -7.11 44.19
N MET A 170 8.87 -7.97 43.43
CA MET A 170 9.70 -9.07 43.94
C MET A 170 11.10 -8.59 44.38
N TYR A 171 11.78 -7.83 43.52
CA TYR A 171 13.19 -7.43 43.70
C TYR A 171 13.38 -5.99 44.19
N GLY A 172 12.29 -5.21 44.26
CA GLY A 172 12.29 -3.82 44.69
C GLY A 172 11.99 -2.83 43.57
N ARG A 173 11.33 -1.72 43.93
CA ARG A 173 10.77 -0.74 42.98
C ARG A 173 11.80 -0.07 42.05
N SER A 174 13.07 -0.06 42.45
CA SER A 174 14.19 0.52 41.70
C SER A 174 14.88 -0.48 40.76
N LEU A 175 14.35 -1.70 40.61
CA LEU A 175 14.90 -2.67 39.67
C LEU A 175 14.78 -2.11 38.24
N PRO A 176 15.89 -1.93 37.51
CA PRO A 176 15.83 -1.60 36.10
C PRO A 176 15.37 -2.82 35.29
N VAL A 177 14.45 -2.61 34.37
CA VAL A 177 13.88 -3.67 33.52
C VAL A 177 14.10 -3.31 32.05
N ALA A 178 14.75 -4.21 31.32
CA ALA A 178 14.83 -4.16 29.86
C ALA A 178 13.85 -5.17 29.25
N TYR A 179 13.35 -4.88 28.06
CA TYR A 179 12.54 -5.79 27.25
C TYR A 179 13.20 -6.00 25.88
N ALA A 180 13.24 -7.25 25.41
CA ALA A 180 13.62 -7.59 24.06
C ALA A 180 12.50 -8.36 23.38
N GLY A 181 12.02 -7.86 22.24
CA GLY A 181 10.91 -8.47 21.52
C GLY A 181 10.52 -7.77 20.23
N VAL A 182 9.33 -8.11 19.72
CA VAL A 182 8.82 -7.62 18.43
C VAL A 182 7.90 -6.39 18.56
N CYS A 183 7.31 -6.17 19.74
CA CYS A 183 6.44 -5.02 20.00
C CYS A 183 6.96 -4.20 21.19
N LEU A 184 7.82 -3.22 20.93
CA LEU A 184 8.55 -2.51 22.00
C LEU A 184 7.69 -1.53 22.81
N THR A 185 6.40 -1.39 22.48
CA THR A 185 5.44 -0.61 23.27
C THR A 185 4.73 -1.44 24.33
N GLU A 186 4.92 -2.78 24.34
CA GLU A 186 4.26 -3.64 25.33
C GLU A 186 4.63 -3.29 26.77
N GLY A 187 5.89 -2.93 27.05
CA GLY A 187 6.31 -2.57 28.40
C GLY A 187 5.79 -1.23 28.92
N GLY A 188 5.33 -0.34 28.04
CA GLY A 188 4.89 1.01 28.39
C GLY A 188 5.89 1.73 29.31
N PRO A 189 5.43 2.46 30.34
CA PRO A 189 6.30 3.14 31.31
C PRO A 189 6.91 2.19 32.36
N ASP A 190 6.53 0.91 32.37
CA ASP A 190 7.01 -0.05 33.37
C ASP A 190 8.37 -0.66 33.01
N VAL A 191 8.81 -0.49 31.76
CA VAL A 191 10.10 -0.95 31.22
C VAL A 191 11.03 0.25 30.97
N ASP A 192 12.29 0.14 31.40
CA ASP A 192 13.30 1.20 31.32
C ASP A 192 14.02 1.26 29.96
N ALA A 193 14.05 0.15 29.22
CA ALA A 193 14.58 0.08 27.85
C ALA A 193 13.90 -1.04 27.07
N ALA A 194 13.52 -0.79 25.82
CA ALA A 194 12.89 -1.79 24.97
C ALA A 194 13.62 -1.85 23.62
N ILE A 195 14.08 -3.04 23.23
CA ILE A 195 14.93 -3.27 22.06
C ILE A 195 14.39 -4.38 21.16
N THR A 196 14.70 -4.32 19.86
CA THR A 196 14.42 -5.42 18.92
C THR A 196 15.39 -6.59 19.15
N PHE A 197 15.12 -7.73 18.51
CA PHE A 197 16.07 -8.85 18.55
C PHE A 197 17.37 -8.57 17.79
N GLU A 198 17.30 -7.80 16.69
CA GLU A 198 18.49 -7.35 15.96
C GLU A 198 19.37 -6.42 16.83
N GLU A 199 18.74 -5.54 17.62
CA GLU A 199 19.44 -4.72 18.59
C GLU A 199 20.02 -5.56 19.74
N LEU A 200 19.32 -6.63 20.16
CA LEU A 200 19.86 -7.59 21.13
C LEU A 200 21.09 -8.31 20.57
N GLU A 201 21.08 -8.77 19.31
CA GLU A 201 22.28 -9.32 18.64
C GLU A 201 23.43 -8.30 18.65
N THR A 202 23.15 -7.06 18.27
CA THR A 202 24.13 -5.98 18.29
C THR A 202 24.71 -5.76 19.69
N LEU A 203 23.88 -5.86 20.74
CA LEU A 203 24.32 -5.78 22.12
C LEU A 203 25.22 -6.97 22.48
N LEU A 204 24.82 -8.20 22.14
CA LEU A 204 25.62 -9.41 22.39
C LEU A 204 26.99 -9.33 21.70
N ASP A 205 27.03 -8.86 20.45
CA ASP A 205 28.26 -8.69 19.67
C ASP A 205 29.19 -7.64 20.29
N LYS A 206 28.66 -6.48 20.70
CA LYS A 206 29.43 -5.45 21.43
C LYS A 206 29.99 -5.98 22.74
N ARG A 207 29.30 -6.93 23.37
CA ARG A 207 29.74 -7.62 24.58
C ARG A 207 30.63 -8.83 24.30
N ARG A 208 30.89 -9.14 23.02
CA ARG A 208 31.68 -10.30 22.55
C ARG A 208 31.11 -11.62 23.04
N VAL A 209 29.78 -11.73 23.12
CA VAL A 209 29.05 -12.92 23.54
C VAL A 209 28.49 -13.60 22.30
N ARG A 210 28.93 -14.82 22.01
CA ARG A 210 28.38 -15.62 20.91
C ARG A 210 27.40 -16.65 21.44
N LEU A 211 26.25 -16.78 20.77
CA LEU A 211 25.20 -17.76 21.10
C LEU A 211 25.72 -19.20 20.99
N ALA A 212 26.47 -19.50 19.93
CA ALA A 212 27.01 -20.84 19.67
C ALA A 212 27.98 -21.34 20.76
N ASP A 213 28.63 -20.42 21.49
CA ASP A 213 29.53 -20.76 22.59
C ASP A 213 28.78 -21.03 23.90
N GLN A 214 27.48 -20.73 23.98
CA GLN A 214 26.71 -20.93 25.18
C GLN A 214 26.30 -22.40 25.35
N PRO A 215 26.24 -22.92 26.59
CA PRO A 215 25.73 -24.26 26.84
C PRO A 215 24.25 -24.42 26.45
N GLY A 216 23.88 -25.59 25.93
CA GLY A 216 22.48 -25.98 25.65
C GLY A 216 21.65 -26.33 26.89
N TYR A 217 22.11 -25.95 28.08
CA TYR A 217 21.40 -26.08 29.34
C TYR A 217 21.51 -24.75 30.11
N PHE A 218 20.55 -24.45 30.97
CA PHE A 218 20.60 -23.22 31.77
C PHE A 218 21.78 -23.21 32.74
N THR A 219 22.70 -22.23 32.58
CA THR A 219 23.84 -22.02 33.51
C THR A 219 23.40 -21.44 34.85
N ARG A 220 22.26 -20.75 34.86
CA ARG A 220 21.55 -20.26 36.05
C ARG A 220 20.11 -20.72 35.95
N ILE A 221 19.57 -21.31 37.01
CA ILE A 221 18.18 -21.78 37.03
C ILE A 221 17.27 -20.57 36.79
N PRO A 222 16.50 -20.52 35.69
CA PRO A 222 15.49 -19.49 35.48
C PRO A 222 14.42 -19.59 36.56
N GLU A 223 13.88 -18.46 36.98
CA GLU A 223 12.95 -18.40 38.12
C GLU A 223 11.66 -19.17 37.88
N GLU A 224 11.10 -19.14 36.66
CA GLU A 224 9.98 -20.00 36.27
C GLU A 224 10.16 -20.58 34.87
N ARG A 225 9.87 -21.87 34.74
CA ARG A 225 10.03 -22.68 33.52
C ARG A 225 8.75 -23.37 33.08
N ARG A 226 7.64 -23.11 33.75
CA ARG A 226 6.33 -23.73 33.55
C ARG A 226 5.28 -22.65 33.35
N ARG A 227 4.14 -23.05 32.80
CA ARG A 227 2.97 -22.20 32.59
C ARG A 227 1.74 -22.87 33.21
N HIS A 228 0.76 -22.14 33.71
CA HIS A 228 -0.47 -22.74 34.24
C HIS A 228 -1.68 -22.40 33.36
N TRP A 229 -2.25 -21.21 33.53
CA TRP A 229 -3.49 -20.79 32.87
C TRP A 229 -3.29 -20.31 31.44
N SER A 230 -2.18 -19.61 31.22
CA SER A 230 -2.06 -18.74 30.07
C SER A 230 -1.70 -19.49 28.78
N THR A 231 -1.72 -18.75 27.69
CA THR A 231 -0.96 -18.98 26.46
C THR A 231 -0.01 -17.80 26.27
N ALA A 232 0.95 -17.91 25.35
CA ALA A 232 1.80 -16.77 25.00
C ALA A 232 0.96 -15.53 24.63
N GLY A 233 1.26 -14.38 25.24
CA GLY A 233 0.49 -13.15 25.07
C GLY A 233 -0.70 -12.99 26.02
N GLY A 234 -0.77 -13.83 27.06
CA GLY A 234 -1.60 -13.63 28.24
C GLY A 234 -3.08 -14.04 28.15
N LEU A 235 -3.51 -14.67 27.05
CA LEU A 235 -4.90 -15.14 26.96
C LEU A 235 -5.03 -16.52 27.64
N PRO A 236 -6.06 -16.77 28.47
CA PRO A 236 -6.27 -18.06 29.11
C PRO A 236 -6.53 -19.18 28.10
N LEU A 237 -5.92 -20.35 28.30
CA LEU A 237 -6.17 -21.53 27.48
C LEU A 237 -7.66 -21.93 27.51
N GLU A 238 -8.29 -21.83 28.68
CA GLU A 238 -9.70 -22.16 28.87
C GLU A 238 -10.63 -21.35 27.97
N LEU A 239 -10.43 -20.02 27.87
CA LEU A 239 -11.18 -19.15 26.95
C LEU A 239 -10.98 -19.57 25.49
N LEU A 240 -9.75 -19.90 25.11
CA LEU A 240 -9.44 -20.33 23.75
C LEU A 240 -10.11 -21.65 23.37
N MET A 241 -10.38 -22.54 24.34
CA MET A 241 -11.09 -23.80 24.09
C MET A 241 -12.60 -23.61 23.81
N GLU A 242 -13.15 -22.43 24.14
CA GLU A 242 -14.52 -22.06 23.79
C GLU A 242 -14.66 -21.48 22.37
N GLU A 243 -13.55 -21.26 21.67
CA GLU A 243 -13.55 -20.77 20.29
C GLU A 243 -14.21 -21.80 19.36
N ARG A 244 -15.32 -21.38 18.75
CA ARG A 244 -16.07 -22.14 17.75
C ARG A 244 -16.59 -21.17 16.71
N GLN A 245 -16.69 -21.61 15.45
CA GLN A 245 -17.18 -20.80 14.35
C GLN A 245 -18.56 -20.15 14.62
N ALA A 246 -19.45 -20.84 15.33
CA ALA A 246 -20.80 -20.36 15.67
C ALA A 246 -20.88 -19.72 17.08
N SER A 247 -19.76 -19.55 17.78
CA SER A 247 -19.76 -19.01 19.14
C SER A 247 -20.24 -17.56 19.13
N ARG A 248 -21.27 -17.29 19.93
CA ARG A 248 -21.75 -15.93 20.19
C ARG A 248 -21.07 -15.29 21.38
N ARG A 249 -20.36 -16.07 22.20
CA ARG A 249 -19.66 -15.63 23.42
C ARG A 249 -18.19 -15.28 23.15
N PHE A 250 -17.55 -15.96 22.21
CA PHE A 250 -16.15 -15.75 21.85
C PHE A 250 -16.00 -15.62 20.33
N ARG A 251 -15.31 -14.57 19.86
CA ARG A 251 -15.02 -14.31 18.46
C ARG A 251 -13.53 -14.05 18.28
N LYS A 252 -12.88 -14.90 17.49
CA LYS A 252 -11.50 -14.70 17.06
C LYS A 252 -11.46 -13.85 15.81
N VAL A 253 -10.75 -12.72 15.85
CA VAL A 253 -10.64 -11.76 14.76
C VAL A 253 -9.17 -11.43 14.50
N ARG A 254 -8.77 -11.31 13.24
CA ARG A 254 -7.37 -11.03 12.86
C ARG A 254 -7.34 -9.94 11.79
N GLY A 255 -6.36 -9.05 11.88
CA GLY A 255 -6.20 -7.92 10.97
C GLY A 255 -6.85 -6.63 11.47
N LEU A 256 -6.18 -5.49 11.24
CA LEU A 256 -6.66 -4.17 11.64
C LEU A 256 -7.94 -3.74 10.91
N GLY A 257 -8.15 -4.18 9.67
CA GLY A 257 -9.34 -3.84 8.89
C GLY A 257 -10.66 -4.29 9.51
N ALA A 258 -10.64 -5.25 10.44
CA ALA A 258 -11.83 -5.70 11.15
C ALA A 258 -12.36 -4.69 12.18
N LEU A 259 -11.52 -3.74 12.64
CA LEU A 259 -11.93 -2.74 13.63
C LEU A 259 -13.08 -1.88 13.13
N LYS A 260 -13.10 -1.52 11.84
CA LYS A 260 -14.21 -0.78 11.20
C LYS A 260 -15.56 -1.50 11.33
N ALA A 261 -15.56 -2.82 11.16
CA ALA A 261 -16.77 -3.63 11.29
C ALA A 261 -17.21 -3.76 12.75
N ILE A 262 -16.25 -3.91 13.68
CA ILE A 262 -16.50 -3.96 15.13
C ILE A 262 -17.08 -2.62 15.62
N ALA A 263 -16.49 -1.50 15.22
CA ALA A 263 -16.98 -0.15 15.50
C ALA A 263 -18.42 0.04 15.04
N ARG A 264 -18.72 -0.34 13.80
CA ARG A 264 -20.08 -0.27 13.26
C ARG A 264 -21.06 -1.11 14.08
N ALA A 265 -20.71 -2.36 14.39
CA ALA A 265 -21.58 -3.26 15.14
C ALA A 265 -21.88 -2.73 16.55
N VAL A 266 -20.86 -2.20 17.23
CA VAL A 266 -20.99 -1.57 18.55
C VAL A 266 -21.90 -0.34 18.50
N VAL A 267 -21.75 0.53 17.50
CA VAL A 267 -22.63 1.70 17.28
C VAL A 267 -24.08 1.27 17.02
N GLU A 268 -24.28 0.18 16.27
CA GLU A 268 -25.58 -0.46 16.03
C GLU A 268 -26.11 -1.24 17.24
N ARG A 269 -25.40 -1.20 18.39
CA ARG A 269 -25.73 -1.90 19.65
C ARG A 269 -25.83 -3.42 19.50
N ILE A 270 -25.04 -3.98 18.59
CA ILE A 270 -24.93 -5.43 18.42
C ILE A 270 -23.92 -5.95 19.44
N ASP A 271 -24.36 -6.91 20.26
CA ASP A 271 -23.47 -7.58 21.18
C ASP A 271 -22.57 -8.63 20.47
N LEU A 272 -21.27 -8.37 20.51
CA LEU A 272 -20.21 -9.20 19.94
C LEU A 272 -19.58 -10.16 20.95
N GLY A 273 -20.05 -10.19 22.20
CA GLY A 273 -19.38 -10.97 23.26
C GLY A 273 -17.90 -10.60 23.34
N PHE A 274 -17.05 -11.59 23.58
CA PHE A 274 -15.61 -11.38 23.68
C PHE A 274 -14.95 -11.44 22.31
N VAL A 275 -14.19 -10.41 21.97
CA VAL A 275 -13.51 -10.24 20.69
C VAL A 275 -12.00 -10.34 20.93
N ASP A 276 -11.43 -11.50 20.63
CA ASP A 276 -9.99 -11.71 20.54
C ASP A 276 -9.47 -11.16 19.21
N ILE A 277 -9.10 -9.88 19.19
CA ILE A 277 -8.54 -9.21 18.01
C ILE A 277 -7.03 -9.01 18.12
N LEU A 278 -6.30 -9.29 17.03
CA LEU A 278 -4.88 -9.01 16.87
C LEU A 278 -4.61 -8.46 15.45
N PRO A 279 -3.58 -7.61 15.25
CA PRO A 279 -3.29 -7.01 13.94
C PRO A 279 -2.79 -8.03 12.91
N CYS A 280 -2.23 -9.14 13.39
CA CYS A 280 -1.62 -10.21 12.61
C CYS A 280 -1.98 -11.57 13.25
N GLU A 281 -1.50 -12.67 12.68
CA GLU A 281 -1.70 -14.06 13.15
C GLU A 281 -0.96 -14.41 14.47
N GLY A 282 -0.91 -13.45 15.41
CA GLY A 282 -0.12 -13.47 16.63
C GLY A 282 1.24 -12.80 16.46
N CYS A 283 1.97 -12.62 17.56
CA CYS A 283 3.28 -11.97 17.56
C CYS A 283 4.33 -12.68 16.65
N LEU A 284 4.13 -13.98 16.35
CA LEU A 284 4.98 -14.73 15.40
C LEU A 284 4.81 -14.33 13.92
N ASP A 285 3.71 -13.65 13.59
CA ASP A 285 3.44 -13.04 12.29
C ASP A 285 3.82 -11.54 12.27
N HIS A 286 4.51 -11.06 13.32
CA HIS A 286 4.95 -9.67 13.36
C HIS A 286 6.06 -9.43 12.30
N PRO A 287 6.04 -8.31 11.55
CA PRO A 287 6.96 -8.11 10.43
C PRO A 287 8.46 -8.08 10.79
N LEU A 288 8.80 -7.82 12.05
CA LEU A 288 10.19 -7.88 12.55
C LEU A 288 10.80 -9.28 12.59
N LEU A 289 9.99 -10.33 12.52
CA LEU A 289 10.50 -11.70 12.52
C LEU A 289 10.88 -12.19 11.12
N GLY A 290 10.64 -11.37 10.09
CA GLY A 290 10.85 -11.73 8.70
C GLY A 290 9.53 -12.04 7.97
N PRO A 291 9.62 -12.68 6.79
CA PRO A 291 8.48 -12.79 5.87
C PRO A 291 7.38 -13.69 6.41
N LYS A 292 6.15 -13.45 5.96
CA LYS A 292 4.92 -14.08 6.48
C LYS A 292 4.76 -15.55 6.12
N ASP A 293 5.36 -15.99 5.02
CA ASP A 293 5.34 -17.37 4.54
C ASP A 293 6.11 -18.35 5.45
N GLU A 294 6.98 -17.86 6.34
CA GLU A 294 7.65 -18.68 7.35
C GLU A 294 6.85 -18.89 8.65
N LEU A 295 5.64 -18.33 8.77
CA LEU A 295 4.85 -18.36 10.01
C LEU A 295 4.68 -19.78 10.57
N PHE A 296 4.41 -20.77 9.73
CA PHE A 296 4.25 -22.17 10.17
C PHE A 296 5.54 -22.72 10.78
N ARG A 297 6.69 -22.44 10.17
CA ARG A 297 8.00 -22.85 10.70
C ARG A 297 8.26 -22.22 12.08
N ARG A 298 7.97 -20.93 12.23
CA ARG A 298 8.13 -20.22 13.51
C ARG A 298 7.23 -20.80 14.60
N ARG A 299 5.97 -21.14 14.26
CA ARG A 299 5.04 -21.81 15.17
C ARG A 299 5.56 -23.17 15.64
N GLU A 300 6.11 -23.99 14.74
CA GLU A 300 6.70 -25.28 15.11
C GLU A 300 7.88 -25.11 16.07
N ILE A 301 8.77 -24.15 15.82
CA ILE A 301 9.92 -23.87 16.69
C ILE A 301 9.44 -23.44 18.09
N VAL A 302 8.52 -22.47 18.18
CA VAL A 302 8.03 -22.00 19.48
C VAL A 302 7.29 -23.10 20.22
N ASN A 303 6.40 -23.84 19.55
CA ASN A 303 5.67 -24.96 20.15
C ASN A 303 6.61 -26.04 20.72
N ALA A 304 7.70 -26.36 20.02
CA ALA A 304 8.70 -27.31 20.48
C ALA A 304 9.49 -26.84 21.72
N THR A 305 9.49 -25.53 21.98
CA THR A 305 10.19 -24.88 23.10
C THR A 305 9.27 -24.37 24.21
N GLU A 306 7.96 -24.61 24.09
CA GLU A 306 6.96 -24.10 25.02
C GLU A 306 7.18 -24.69 26.43
N PRO A 307 7.10 -23.87 27.49
CA PRO A 307 7.15 -24.32 28.88
C PRO A 307 6.16 -25.46 29.20
N VAL A 308 6.59 -26.43 30.00
CA VAL A 308 5.71 -27.50 30.49
C VAL A 308 4.59 -26.91 31.34
N ARG A 309 3.37 -27.44 31.22
CA ARG A 309 2.24 -26.96 32.04
C ARG A 309 2.34 -27.43 33.49
N ALA A 310 2.20 -26.50 34.44
CA ALA A 310 2.12 -26.75 35.87
C ALA A 310 0.66 -27.06 36.30
N ALA A 311 0.50 -27.86 37.35
CA ALA A 311 -0.80 -28.15 37.94
C ALA A 311 -1.33 -27.02 38.84
N LEU A 312 -0.45 -26.13 39.29
CA LEU A 312 -0.76 -25.02 40.19
C LEU A 312 -0.27 -23.69 39.59
N PRO A 313 -0.82 -22.54 40.03
CA PRO A 313 -0.37 -21.22 39.62
C PRO A 313 1.14 -21.06 39.85
N VAL A 314 1.82 -20.44 38.88
CA VAL A 314 3.27 -20.25 38.91
C VAL A 314 3.69 -18.89 39.49
N VAL A 315 2.76 -17.94 39.59
CA VAL A 315 2.95 -16.64 40.26
C VAL A 315 2.86 -16.77 41.76
N GLU A 316 3.77 -16.11 42.48
CA GLU A 316 3.75 -16.10 43.94
C GLU A 316 2.54 -15.27 44.42
N PRO A 317 1.58 -15.84 45.17
CA PRO A 317 0.31 -15.17 45.48
C PRO A 317 0.48 -13.82 46.20
N GLU A 318 1.42 -13.72 47.13
CA GLU A 318 1.67 -12.49 47.90
C GLU A 318 2.37 -11.40 47.07
N VAL A 319 3.11 -11.77 46.02
CA VAL A 319 3.66 -10.82 45.06
C VAL A 319 2.56 -10.40 44.09
N ALA A 320 1.81 -11.36 43.53
CA ALA A 320 0.74 -11.12 42.55
C ALA A 320 -0.32 -10.14 43.07
N ARG A 321 -0.73 -10.22 44.34
CA ARG A 321 -1.67 -9.26 44.96
C ARG A 321 -1.18 -7.81 44.99
N ARG A 322 0.14 -7.59 44.93
CA ARG A 322 0.76 -6.25 44.92
C ARG A 322 0.94 -5.70 43.50
N VAL A 323 0.65 -6.49 42.47
CA VAL A 323 0.80 -6.09 41.07
C VAL A 323 -0.54 -5.57 40.55
N ALA A 324 -0.56 -4.30 40.14
CA ALA A 324 -1.69 -3.73 39.43
C ALA A 324 -1.70 -4.24 37.98
N VAL A 325 -2.72 -5.00 37.61
CA VAL A 325 -2.92 -5.51 36.23
C VAL A 325 -3.94 -4.66 35.47
N GLY A 326 -4.74 -3.86 36.16
CA GLY A 326 -5.72 -2.96 35.56
C GLY A 326 -5.09 -1.92 34.62
N ALA A 327 -5.83 -1.54 33.58
CA ALA A 327 -5.45 -0.51 32.61
C ALA A 327 -6.58 0.50 32.37
N VAL A 328 -6.18 1.74 32.06
CA VAL A 328 -7.08 2.82 31.64
C VAL A 328 -6.61 3.32 30.28
N PHE A 329 -7.55 3.53 29.37
CA PHE A 329 -7.27 3.95 28.00
C PHE A 329 -7.85 5.33 27.74
N GLU A 330 -6.97 6.30 27.47
CA GLU A 330 -7.40 7.68 27.16
C GLU A 330 -7.68 7.83 25.66
N VAL A 331 -8.70 8.62 25.32
CA VAL A 331 -8.96 9.03 23.94
C VAL A 331 -7.79 9.87 23.41
N ARG A 332 -7.24 9.51 22.25
CA ARG A 332 -6.21 10.30 21.56
C ARG A 332 -6.67 10.58 20.14
N ARG A 333 -7.37 11.68 19.89
CA ARG A 333 -7.81 12.00 18.53
C ARG A 333 -6.60 12.36 17.66
N ASN A 334 -6.44 11.70 16.51
CA ASN A 334 -5.62 12.21 15.41
C ASN A 334 -6.29 13.48 14.90
N GLY A 335 -5.93 14.61 15.51
CA GLY A 335 -6.59 15.88 15.32
C GLY A 335 -6.01 16.64 14.14
N HIS A 336 -6.58 16.45 12.95
CA HIS A 336 -6.73 17.53 11.98
C HIS A 336 -7.77 17.14 10.93
N VAL A 337 -8.97 17.74 10.97
CA VAL A 337 -9.89 17.63 9.82
C VAL A 337 -9.48 18.72 8.85
N PRO A 338 -9.01 18.39 7.63
CA PRO A 338 -8.61 19.39 6.67
C PRO A 338 -9.81 20.24 6.24
N ALA A 339 -9.55 21.50 5.85
CA ALA A 339 -10.59 22.39 5.38
C ALA A 339 -11.30 21.78 4.16
N PRO A 340 -12.65 21.75 4.12
CA PRO A 340 -13.39 21.15 3.00
C PRO A 340 -12.97 21.66 1.63
N GLU A 341 -12.64 22.95 1.53
CA GLU A 341 -12.22 23.61 0.29
C GLU A 341 -10.93 23.01 -0.26
N ALA A 342 -9.94 22.75 0.59
CA ALA A 342 -8.66 22.14 0.18
C ALA A 342 -8.85 20.68 -0.28
N VAL A 343 -9.77 19.95 0.36
CA VAL A 343 -10.12 18.57 -0.04
C VAL A 343 -10.79 18.58 -1.40
N ASP A 344 -11.73 19.50 -1.61
CA ASP A 344 -12.46 19.62 -2.87
C ASP A 344 -11.56 20.05 -4.04
N GLU A 345 -10.52 20.87 -3.80
CA GLU A 345 -9.48 21.19 -4.80
C GLU A 345 -8.74 19.93 -5.27
N VAL A 346 -8.33 19.06 -4.34
CA VAL A 346 -7.66 17.79 -4.67
C VAL A 346 -8.61 16.86 -5.44
N LEU A 347 -9.88 16.75 -5.01
CA LEU A 347 -10.89 15.97 -5.72
C LEU A 347 -11.13 16.48 -7.15
N ALA A 348 -11.15 17.80 -7.35
CA ALA A 348 -11.30 18.41 -8.67
C ALA A 348 -10.10 18.09 -9.58
N ALA A 349 -8.87 18.08 -9.03
CA ALA A 349 -7.66 17.70 -9.76
C ALA A 349 -7.71 16.25 -10.23
N ILE A 350 -8.17 15.31 -9.38
CA ILE A 350 -8.36 13.90 -9.75
C ILE A 350 -9.44 13.78 -10.84
N GLY A 351 -10.55 14.49 -10.68
CA GLY A 351 -11.70 14.44 -11.57
C GLY A 351 -12.62 13.24 -11.31
N LEU A 352 -13.68 13.14 -12.12
CA LEU A 352 -14.70 12.11 -12.02
C LEU A 352 -14.41 10.95 -12.99
N ALA A 353 -14.92 9.78 -12.64
CA ALA A 353 -14.95 8.63 -13.53
C ALA A 353 -15.94 8.86 -14.70
N PRO A 354 -15.88 8.05 -15.78
CA PRO A 354 -16.76 8.23 -16.95
C PRO A 354 -18.27 8.22 -16.65
N ASN A 355 -18.67 7.63 -15.52
CA ASN A 355 -20.05 7.59 -15.04
C ASN A 355 -20.46 8.83 -14.20
N GLY A 356 -19.60 9.85 -14.10
CA GLY A 356 -19.83 11.06 -13.32
C GLY A 356 -19.71 10.91 -11.80
N ARG A 357 -19.24 9.76 -11.29
CA ARG A 357 -19.01 9.52 -9.86
C ARG A 357 -17.51 9.60 -9.53
N PRO A 358 -17.14 9.74 -8.24
CA PRO A 358 -15.74 9.57 -7.82
C PRO A 358 -15.20 8.20 -8.25
N TRP A 359 -13.88 8.13 -8.50
CA TRP A 359 -13.26 6.90 -8.99
C TRP A 359 -13.29 5.76 -7.98
N ASP A 360 -13.03 6.05 -6.70
CA ASP A 360 -13.03 5.11 -5.56
C ASP A 360 -12.42 3.73 -5.88
N CYS A 361 -11.36 3.71 -6.69
CA CYS A 361 -10.80 2.48 -7.26
C CYS A 361 -9.88 1.70 -6.31
N GLY A 362 -9.51 2.26 -5.15
CA GLY A 362 -8.62 1.63 -4.18
C GLY A 362 -7.14 1.54 -4.58
N ALA A 363 -6.78 1.85 -5.83
CA ALA A 363 -5.42 1.62 -6.35
C ALA A 363 -4.32 2.43 -5.65
N CYS A 364 -4.67 3.52 -4.97
CA CYS A 364 -3.76 4.36 -4.20
C CYS A 364 -3.62 3.92 -2.72
N GLY A 365 -4.28 2.85 -2.29
CA GLY A 365 -4.29 2.38 -0.90
C GLY A 365 -5.45 2.91 -0.04
N TYR A 366 -6.27 3.82 -0.58
CA TYR A 366 -7.41 4.43 0.13
C TYR A 366 -8.74 3.89 -0.39
N ASP A 367 -9.68 3.61 0.52
CA ASP A 367 -11.04 3.13 0.20
C ASP A 367 -11.83 4.11 -0.69
N THR A 368 -11.60 5.41 -0.54
CA THR A 368 -12.32 6.46 -1.29
C THR A 368 -11.39 7.56 -1.77
N CYS A 369 -11.78 8.24 -2.85
CA CYS A 369 -11.10 9.44 -3.34
C CYS A 369 -11.11 10.57 -2.29
N ARG A 370 -12.15 10.65 -1.44
CA ARG A 370 -12.23 11.64 -0.37
C ARG A 370 -11.21 11.40 0.73
N SER A 371 -11.08 10.16 1.22
CA SER A 371 -10.05 9.83 2.22
C SER A 371 -8.64 10.05 1.66
N PHE A 372 -8.41 9.73 0.38
CA PHE A 372 -7.15 10.06 -0.29
C PHE A 372 -6.89 11.58 -0.32
N ALA A 373 -7.91 12.38 -0.66
CA ALA A 373 -7.78 13.83 -0.73
C ALA A 373 -7.51 14.45 0.64
N GLU A 374 -8.18 13.99 1.70
CA GLU A 374 -7.93 14.41 3.08
C GLU A 374 -6.48 14.10 3.51
N ALA A 375 -6.01 12.88 3.24
CA ALA A 375 -4.62 12.49 3.48
C ALA A 375 -3.62 13.34 2.67
N ALA A 376 -3.94 13.68 1.42
CA ALA A 376 -3.08 14.49 0.57
C ALA A 376 -2.94 15.93 1.11
N VAL A 377 -4.04 16.54 1.56
CA VAL A 377 -4.01 17.88 2.18
C VAL A 377 -3.18 17.90 3.45
N GLN A 378 -3.19 16.80 4.21
CA GLN A 378 -2.38 16.64 5.42
C GLN A 378 -0.92 16.26 5.15
N GLY A 379 -0.52 16.14 3.88
CA GLY A 379 0.83 15.68 3.50
C GLY A 379 1.10 14.22 3.87
N ARG A 380 0.07 13.39 4.04
CA ARG A 380 0.19 11.94 4.29
C ARG A 380 0.27 11.11 3.02
N THR A 381 -0.08 11.71 1.90
CA THR A 381 0.12 11.15 0.56
C THR A 381 0.32 12.29 -0.44
N THR A 382 0.50 11.95 -1.71
CA THR A 382 0.69 12.91 -2.80
C THR A 382 -0.15 12.50 -4.00
N LEU A 383 -0.50 13.46 -4.85
CA LEU A 383 -1.21 13.21 -6.12
C LEU A 383 -0.47 12.21 -7.02
N ARG A 384 0.85 12.06 -6.87
CA ARG A 384 1.65 11.01 -7.54
C ARG A 384 1.20 9.59 -7.19
N SER A 385 0.54 9.40 -6.05
CA SER A 385 0.00 8.09 -5.65
C SER A 385 -1.34 7.78 -6.33
N CYS A 386 -1.97 8.73 -7.02
CA CYS A 386 -3.31 8.59 -7.60
C CYS A 386 -3.22 8.22 -9.10
N PRO A 387 -3.52 6.97 -9.50
CA PRO A 387 -3.43 6.57 -10.90
C PRO A 387 -4.38 7.33 -11.84
N PRO A 388 -5.66 7.61 -11.49
CA PRO A 388 -6.52 8.44 -12.33
C PRO A 388 -5.96 9.83 -12.61
N TYR A 389 -5.38 10.49 -11.60
CA TYR A 389 -4.72 11.78 -11.76
C TYR A 389 -3.53 11.69 -12.72
N LEU A 390 -2.65 10.70 -12.53
CA LEU A 390 -1.48 10.50 -13.40
C LEU A 390 -1.86 10.21 -14.85
N ASN A 391 -2.88 9.39 -15.09
CA ASN A 391 -3.37 9.11 -16.44
C ASN A 391 -3.88 10.38 -17.12
N ARG A 392 -4.66 11.18 -16.40
CA ARG A 392 -5.16 12.48 -16.91
C ARG A 392 -4.03 13.46 -17.21
N GLN A 393 -3.03 13.55 -16.33
CA GLN A 393 -1.83 14.38 -16.57
C GLN A 393 -1.07 13.91 -17.81
N THR A 394 -0.94 12.59 -18.00
CA THR A 394 -0.27 11.99 -19.15
C THR A 394 -1.03 12.29 -20.45
N GLU A 395 -2.36 12.14 -20.45
CA GLU A 395 -3.22 12.48 -21.59
C GLU A 395 -3.13 13.97 -21.94
N GLN A 396 -3.16 14.85 -20.94
CA GLN A 396 -3.00 16.30 -21.15
C GLN A 396 -1.62 16.64 -21.72
N ALA A 397 -0.56 16.01 -21.21
CA ALA A 397 0.80 16.20 -21.72
C ALA A 397 0.92 15.69 -23.17
N GLN A 398 0.32 14.55 -23.50
CA GLN A 398 0.27 14.01 -24.87
C GLN A 398 -0.49 14.95 -25.82
N GLN A 399 -1.62 15.52 -25.39
CA GLN A 399 -2.36 16.51 -26.17
C GLN A 399 -1.55 17.79 -26.39
N GLN A 400 -0.64 18.14 -25.47
CA GLN A 400 0.18 19.34 -25.56
C GLN A 400 1.49 19.15 -26.35
N ALA A 401 1.96 17.92 -26.53
CA ALA A 401 3.16 17.59 -27.30
C ALA A 401 3.02 18.04 -28.75
N ALA A 402 4.11 18.49 -29.39
CA ALA A 402 4.09 18.93 -30.79
C ALA A 402 4.14 17.76 -31.80
N VAL A 403 4.66 16.62 -31.35
CA VAL A 403 4.91 15.43 -32.17
C VAL A 403 4.37 14.22 -31.41
N ASP A 404 3.72 13.30 -32.11
CA ASP A 404 3.31 12.00 -31.58
C ASP A 404 4.54 11.10 -31.40
N ALA A 405 4.81 10.70 -30.16
CA ALA A 405 6.04 9.98 -29.81
C ALA A 405 6.16 8.61 -30.48
N LEU A 406 5.04 7.96 -30.85
CA LEU A 406 5.06 6.66 -31.49
C LEU A 406 5.37 6.77 -32.99
N THR A 407 4.70 7.70 -33.68
CA THR A 407 4.71 7.78 -35.14
C THR A 407 5.68 8.82 -35.69
N GLY A 408 6.11 9.78 -34.88
CA GLY A 408 6.94 10.92 -35.30
C GLY A 408 6.18 11.96 -36.14
N LEU A 409 4.88 11.76 -36.40
CA LEU A 409 4.03 12.74 -37.06
C LEU A 409 3.64 13.85 -36.10
N ALA A 410 3.12 14.95 -36.64
CA ALA A 410 2.64 16.02 -35.79
C ALA A 410 1.44 15.58 -34.94
N SER A 411 1.30 16.21 -33.77
CA SER A 411 0.16 15.92 -32.89
C SER A 411 -1.12 16.60 -33.39
N PHE A 412 -2.25 16.17 -32.85
CA PHE A 412 -3.55 16.80 -33.06
C PHE A 412 -3.53 18.32 -32.76
N ARG A 413 -2.76 18.77 -31.76
CA ARG A 413 -2.62 20.20 -31.46
C ARG A 413 -2.03 20.97 -32.64
N VAL A 414 -0.92 20.48 -33.20
CA VAL A 414 -0.25 21.15 -34.31
C VAL A 414 -1.12 21.08 -35.57
N LEU A 415 -1.85 19.99 -35.78
CA LEU A 415 -2.85 19.87 -36.85
C LEU A 415 -3.90 20.97 -36.77
N ARG A 416 -4.53 21.16 -35.61
CA ARG A 416 -5.58 22.17 -35.42
C ARG A 416 -5.05 23.58 -35.70
N ASP A 417 -3.87 23.89 -35.17
CA ASP A 417 -3.24 25.20 -35.40
C ASP A 417 -2.88 25.39 -36.88
N ARG A 418 -2.41 24.34 -37.56
CA ARG A 418 -2.09 24.38 -39.00
C ARG A 418 -3.33 24.51 -39.87
N LEU A 419 -4.40 23.79 -39.54
CA LEU A 419 -5.69 23.84 -40.24
C LEU A 419 -6.32 25.24 -40.15
N GLY A 420 -6.33 25.85 -38.96
CA GLY A 420 -6.81 27.22 -38.77
C GLY A 420 -6.02 28.25 -39.60
N ASN A 421 -4.70 28.11 -39.64
CA ASN A 421 -3.84 28.94 -40.49
C ASN A 421 -4.12 28.75 -41.99
N GLU A 422 -4.36 27.51 -42.43
CA GLU A 422 -4.65 27.22 -43.84
C GLU A 422 -6.03 27.74 -44.27
N VAL A 423 -7.05 27.65 -43.42
CA VAL A 423 -8.35 28.30 -43.65
C VAL A 423 -8.18 29.80 -43.84
N ALA A 424 -7.42 30.46 -42.96
CA ALA A 424 -7.17 31.89 -43.06
C ALA A 424 -6.38 32.26 -44.33
N ARG A 425 -5.41 31.43 -44.74
CA ARG A 425 -4.65 31.59 -45.98
C ARG A 425 -5.53 31.42 -47.22
N SER A 426 -6.35 30.38 -47.25
CA SER A 426 -7.26 30.06 -48.35
C SER A 426 -8.26 31.19 -48.59
N LYS A 427 -8.90 31.71 -47.53
CA LYS A 427 -9.79 32.87 -47.61
C LYS A 427 -9.13 34.14 -48.20
N ARG A 428 -7.83 34.34 -47.97
CA ARG A 428 -7.09 35.50 -48.52
C ARG A 428 -6.61 35.32 -49.95
N SER A 429 -6.20 34.09 -50.31
CA SER A 429 -5.58 33.80 -51.61
C SER A 429 -6.58 33.36 -52.66
N GLY A 430 -7.78 32.90 -52.25
CA GLY A 430 -8.76 32.29 -53.15
C GLY A 430 -8.42 30.85 -53.56
N GLU A 431 -7.38 30.24 -52.98
CA GLU A 431 -6.93 28.90 -53.35
C GLU A 431 -7.54 27.84 -52.42
N THR A 432 -7.91 26.69 -52.98
CA THR A 432 -8.50 25.56 -52.25
C THR A 432 -7.45 24.70 -51.54
N PHE A 433 -7.85 23.93 -50.53
CA PHE A 433 -7.01 22.92 -49.89
C PHE A 433 -7.83 21.67 -49.54
N GLY A 434 -7.15 20.53 -49.40
CA GLY A 434 -7.77 19.24 -49.14
C GLY A 434 -7.45 18.70 -47.75
N VAL A 435 -8.38 17.97 -47.15
CA VAL A 435 -8.19 17.22 -45.91
C VAL A 435 -8.56 15.76 -46.15
N LEU A 436 -7.66 14.87 -45.73
CA LEU A 436 -7.89 13.43 -45.71
C LEU A 436 -7.99 13.01 -44.25
N PHE A 437 -9.07 12.32 -43.91
CA PHE A 437 -9.23 11.64 -42.63
C PHE A 437 -9.04 10.14 -42.87
N VAL A 438 -7.99 9.56 -42.30
CA VAL A 438 -7.51 8.21 -42.57
C VAL A 438 -7.69 7.38 -41.30
N ASP A 439 -8.25 6.18 -41.42
CA ASP A 439 -8.37 5.22 -40.33
C ASP A 439 -7.88 3.85 -40.79
N LEU A 440 -7.08 3.18 -39.97
CA LEU A 440 -6.58 1.84 -40.27
C LEU A 440 -7.63 0.79 -39.97
N ASP A 441 -8.06 0.10 -41.02
CA ASP A 441 -9.09 -0.92 -40.89
C ASP A 441 -8.59 -2.10 -40.04
N ASN A 442 -9.48 -2.63 -39.19
CA ASN A 442 -9.25 -3.81 -38.36
C ASN A 442 -8.06 -3.71 -37.39
N PHE A 443 -7.60 -2.50 -37.04
CA PHE A 443 -6.46 -2.31 -36.13
C PHE A 443 -6.65 -3.02 -34.78
N LYS A 444 -7.85 -2.99 -34.22
CA LYS A 444 -8.17 -3.74 -33.00
C LYS A 444 -7.92 -5.25 -33.14
N GLN A 445 -8.28 -5.85 -34.28
CA GLN A 445 -8.01 -7.27 -34.54
C GLN A 445 -6.51 -7.55 -34.61
N VAL A 446 -5.70 -6.60 -35.11
CA VAL A 446 -4.24 -6.73 -35.09
C VAL A 446 -3.73 -6.78 -33.65
N ASN A 447 -4.18 -5.86 -32.78
CA ASN A 447 -3.82 -5.86 -31.37
C ASN A 447 -4.25 -7.15 -30.65
N ASP A 448 -5.51 -7.55 -30.85
CA ASP A 448 -6.09 -8.71 -30.18
C ASP A 448 -5.41 -10.02 -30.60
N ARG A 449 -4.96 -10.13 -31.86
CA ARG A 449 -4.36 -11.37 -32.41
C ARG A 449 -2.84 -11.42 -32.33
N PHE A 450 -2.15 -10.28 -32.46
CA PHE A 450 -0.69 -10.22 -32.58
C PHE A 450 -0.03 -9.39 -31.47
N GLY A 451 -0.81 -8.83 -30.55
CA GLY A 451 -0.33 -8.03 -29.43
C GLY A 451 -0.12 -6.55 -29.76
N HIS A 452 -0.06 -5.72 -28.72
CA HIS A 452 0.06 -4.27 -28.84
C HIS A 452 1.35 -3.81 -29.52
N GLU A 453 2.47 -4.53 -29.35
CA GLU A 453 3.73 -4.20 -30.04
C GLU A 453 3.61 -4.34 -31.56
N ALA A 454 2.88 -5.34 -32.04
CA ALA A 454 2.62 -5.50 -33.47
C ALA A 454 1.73 -4.35 -34.00
N GLY A 455 0.74 -3.93 -33.22
CA GLY A 455 -0.05 -2.74 -33.53
C GLY A 455 0.81 -1.46 -33.59
N ASN A 456 1.75 -1.30 -32.67
CA ASN A 456 2.68 -0.18 -32.68
C ASN A 456 3.53 -0.12 -33.96
N GLU A 457 4.02 -1.26 -34.46
CA GLU A 457 4.76 -1.34 -35.72
C GLU A 457 3.90 -1.00 -36.94
N VAL A 458 2.62 -1.40 -36.95
CA VAL A 458 1.67 -1.00 -37.99
C VAL A 458 1.46 0.51 -38.00
N LEU A 459 1.29 1.14 -36.84
CA LEU A 459 1.11 2.59 -36.72
C LEU A 459 2.34 3.36 -37.20
N LYS A 460 3.55 2.93 -36.79
CA LYS A 460 4.82 3.51 -37.26
C LYS A 460 4.97 3.41 -38.77
N SER A 461 4.66 2.24 -39.33
CA SER A 461 4.78 2.00 -40.77
C SER A 461 3.76 2.81 -41.56
N ALA A 462 2.50 2.87 -41.12
CA ALA A 462 1.48 3.70 -41.74
C ALA A 462 1.88 5.19 -41.75
N ALA A 463 2.44 5.68 -40.64
CA ALA A 463 2.96 7.04 -40.55
C ALA A 463 4.10 7.32 -41.54
N GLN A 464 5.03 6.38 -41.73
CA GLN A 464 6.07 6.49 -42.75
C GLN A 464 5.49 6.50 -44.17
N GLU A 465 4.48 5.66 -44.44
CA GLU A 465 3.81 5.63 -45.74
C GLU A 465 3.10 6.96 -46.03
N LEU A 466 2.43 7.55 -45.03
CA LEU A 466 1.83 8.88 -45.12
C LEU A 466 2.92 9.93 -45.39
N GLY A 467 4.01 9.92 -44.62
CA GLY A 467 5.12 10.88 -44.74
C GLY A 467 5.79 10.91 -46.12
N VAL A 468 5.84 9.77 -46.83
CA VAL A 468 6.41 9.70 -48.19
C VAL A 468 5.43 10.17 -49.26
N VAL A 469 4.12 10.12 -49.02
CA VAL A 469 3.10 10.56 -49.99
C VAL A 469 2.88 12.07 -49.94
N VAL A 470 3.04 12.68 -48.76
CA VAL A 470 2.83 14.12 -48.55
C VAL A 470 4.02 14.94 -49.01
N ARG A 471 3.75 16.13 -49.58
CA ARG A 471 4.81 17.08 -49.97
C ARG A 471 5.35 17.79 -48.73
N SER A 472 6.50 18.45 -48.88
CA SER A 472 7.08 19.31 -47.84
C SER A 472 6.18 20.48 -47.41
N THR A 473 5.25 20.91 -48.27
CA THR A 473 4.24 21.94 -47.98
C THR A 473 2.99 21.39 -47.31
N ASP A 474 2.73 20.08 -47.48
CA ASP A 474 1.61 19.38 -46.90
C ASP A 474 1.93 18.97 -45.47
N PHE A 475 0.93 18.48 -44.75
CA PHE A 475 1.08 18.23 -43.33
C PHE A 475 0.32 16.95 -42.93
N ALA A 476 0.99 16.06 -42.21
CA ALA A 476 0.40 14.83 -41.69
C ALA A 476 0.50 14.78 -40.17
N ALA A 477 -0.60 14.40 -39.53
CA ALA A 477 -0.71 14.29 -38.08
C ALA A 477 -1.45 13.02 -37.67
N ARG A 478 -1.16 12.53 -36.47
CA ARG A 478 -1.97 11.48 -35.84
C ARG A 478 -3.09 12.15 -35.04
N TYR A 479 -4.33 11.78 -35.33
CA TYR A 479 -5.51 12.35 -34.69
C TYR A 479 -5.76 11.70 -33.32
N GLY A 480 -5.64 10.38 -33.24
CA GLY A 480 -5.77 9.58 -32.02
C GLY A 480 -5.93 8.10 -32.37
N GLY A 481 -5.55 7.17 -31.48
CA GLY A 481 -5.70 5.74 -31.76
C GLY A 481 -5.04 5.31 -33.08
N ASP A 482 -5.82 4.78 -34.01
CA ASP A 482 -5.47 4.34 -35.37
C ASP A 482 -5.83 5.34 -36.47
N GLU A 483 -6.16 6.57 -36.09
CA GLU A 483 -6.62 7.64 -36.97
C GLU A 483 -5.52 8.67 -37.28
N PHE A 484 -5.44 9.08 -38.55
CA PHE A 484 -4.50 10.06 -39.07
C PHE A 484 -5.24 11.11 -39.90
N VAL A 485 -4.70 12.33 -39.93
CA VAL A 485 -5.20 13.40 -40.78
C VAL A 485 -4.08 13.96 -41.63
N VAL A 486 -4.36 14.14 -42.92
CA VAL A 486 -3.46 14.79 -43.87
C VAL A 486 -4.11 16.05 -44.42
N LEU A 487 -3.40 17.17 -44.29
CA LEU A 487 -3.73 18.46 -44.87
C LEU A 487 -2.89 18.68 -46.13
N LEU A 488 -3.57 18.81 -47.27
CA LEU A 488 -2.96 19.01 -48.59
C LEU A 488 -3.13 20.46 -49.03
N VAL A 489 -2.02 21.20 -49.01
CA VAL A 489 -2.02 22.64 -49.27
C VAL A 489 -2.16 22.88 -50.77
N ARG A 490 -2.98 23.87 -51.16
CA ARG A 490 -3.23 24.24 -52.58
C ARG A 490 -3.73 23.06 -53.43
N THR A 491 -4.58 22.23 -52.85
CA THR A 491 -5.08 20.99 -53.48
C THR A 491 -6.60 20.94 -53.42
N GLY A 492 -7.26 21.00 -54.58
CA GLY A 492 -8.70 20.83 -54.68
C GLY A 492 -9.16 19.37 -54.51
N ALA A 493 -10.47 19.14 -54.53
CA ALA A 493 -11.09 17.84 -54.26
C ALA A 493 -10.53 16.68 -55.11
N GLU A 494 -10.42 16.86 -56.44
CA GLU A 494 -9.89 15.82 -57.34
C GLU A 494 -8.44 15.43 -57.02
N GLY A 495 -7.60 16.44 -56.72
CA GLY A 495 -6.22 16.21 -56.32
C GLY A 495 -6.12 15.49 -54.99
N ALA A 496 -6.99 15.86 -54.03
CA ALA A 496 -7.03 15.25 -52.70
C ALA A 496 -7.45 13.77 -52.78
N VAL A 497 -8.43 13.43 -53.62
CA VAL A 497 -8.81 12.04 -53.92
C VAL A 497 -7.64 11.27 -54.52
N GLY A 498 -6.93 11.84 -55.49
CA GLY A 498 -5.76 11.21 -56.09
C GLY A 498 -4.63 10.93 -55.10
N VAL A 499 -4.45 11.78 -54.08
CA VAL A 499 -3.50 11.54 -52.99
C VAL A 499 -4.03 10.48 -52.01
N ALA A 500 -5.33 10.52 -51.67
CA ALA A 500 -5.97 9.54 -50.80
C ALA A 500 -5.84 8.12 -51.36
N GLU A 501 -6.07 7.92 -52.66
CA GLU A 501 -5.91 6.61 -53.29
C GLU A 501 -4.47 6.10 -53.24
N LYS A 502 -3.48 7.00 -53.35
CA LYS A 502 -2.06 6.64 -53.17
C LYS A 502 -1.78 6.20 -51.74
N VAL A 503 -2.29 6.93 -50.74
CA VAL A 503 -2.15 6.56 -49.33
C VAL A 503 -2.75 5.18 -49.10
N ARG A 504 -4.01 4.98 -49.52
CA ARG A 504 -4.73 3.71 -49.37
C ARG A 504 -3.95 2.52 -49.95
N ALA A 505 -3.52 2.64 -51.21
CA ALA A 505 -2.77 1.58 -51.89
C ALA A 505 -1.42 1.28 -51.21
N ARG A 506 -0.75 2.30 -50.68
CA ARG A 506 0.53 2.13 -49.97
C ARG A 506 0.37 1.51 -48.59
N VAL A 507 -0.67 1.86 -47.83
CA VAL A 507 -1.00 1.19 -46.56
C VAL A 507 -1.33 -0.28 -46.80
N GLU A 508 -2.12 -0.59 -47.82
CA GLU A 508 -2.43 -1.98 -48.19
C GLU A 508 -1.17 -2.78 -48.59
N ALA A 509 -0.27 -2.17 -49.37
CA ALA A 509 1.01 -2.77 -49.72
C ALA A 509 1.98 -2.89 -48.52
N MET A 510 1.90 -1.97 -47.56
CA MET A 510 2.64 -2.02 -46.29
C MET A 510 2.17 -3.20 -45.45
N GLY A 511 0.86 -3.43 -45.30
CA GLY A 511 0.32 -4.60 -44.61
C GLY A 511 0.87 -5.92 -45.15
N ARG A 512 0.97 -6.03 -46.49
CA ARG A 512 1.61 -7.18 -47.15
C ARG A 512 3.11 -7.31 -46.85
N ARG A 513 3.86 -6.20 -46.86
CA ARG A 513 5.30 -6.20 -46.52
C ARG A 513 5.58 -6.58 -45.07
N LEU A 514 4.67 -6.24 -44.16
CA LEU A 514 4.70 -6.67 -42.76
C LEU A 514 4.20 -8.12 -42.56
N THR A 515 3.91 -8.84 -43.64
CA THR A 515 3.49 -10.26 -43.62
C THR A 515 2.12 -10.48 -42.94
N TYR A 516 1.27 -9.45 -42.87
CA TYR A 516 -0.12 -9.64 -42.44
C TYR A 516 -0.97 -10.30 -43.54
N PRO A 517 -2.01 -11.06 -43.16
CA PRO A 517 -2.98 -11.59 -44.11
C PRO A 517 -3.54 -10.49 -45.03
N ALA A 518 -3.74 -10.83 -46.31
CA ALA A 518 -4.27 -9.90 -47.29
C ALA A 518 -5.63 -9.33 -46.83
N GLY A 519 -5.78 -8.00 -46.90
CA GLY A 519 -7.00 -7.31 -46.47
C GLY A 519 -7.15 -7.11 -44.96
N LEU A 520 -6.20 -7.61 -44.13
CA LEU A 520 -6.26 -7.37 -42.69
C LEU A 520 -5.88 -5.93 -42.35
N VAL A 521 -4.76 -5.45 -42.88
CA VAL A 521 -4.25 -4.08 -42.66
C VAL A 521 -4.47 -3.26 -43.92
N THR A 522 -5.55 -2.47 -43.92
CA THR A 522 -5.92 -1.53 -44.99
C THR A 522 -6.29 -0.17 -44.39
N ALA A 523 -6.65 0.81 -45.23
CA ALA A 523 -7.14 2.10 -44.73
C ALA A 523 -8.46 2.49 -45.40
N SER A 524 -9.38 3.00 -44.60
CA SER A 524 -10.54 3.75 -45.06
C SER A 524 -10.20 5.24 -45.00
N ILE A 525 -10.55 6.00 -46.04
CA ILE A 525 -10.18 7.43 -46.13
C ILE A 525 -11.37 8.28 -46.54
N GLY A 526 -11.70 9.28 -45.72
CA GLY A 526 -12.62 10.35 -46.05
C GLY A 526 -11.89 11.57 -46.59
N VAL A 527 -12.40 12.16 -47.67
CA VAL A 527 -11.81 13.34 -48.32
C VAL A 527 -12.81 14.49 -48.35
N ALA A 528 -12.36 15.66 -47.92
CA ALA A 528 -13.06 16.91 -48.08
C ALA A 528 -12.11 17.99 -48.61
N ALA A 529 -12.63 18.98 -49.32
CA ALA A 529 -11.87 20.14 -49.76
C ALA A 529 -12.54 21.41 -49.26
N PHE A 530 -11.72 22.35 -48.77
CA PHE A 530 -12.17 23.69 -48.42
C PHE A 530 -12.08 24.59 -49.66
N ASP A 531 -13.17 25.26 -49.96
CA ASP A 531 -13.27 26.20 -51.08
C ASP A 531 -13.75 27.56 -50.57
N PRO A 532 -12.90 28.61 -50.63
CA PRO A 532 -13.27 29.94 -50.14
C PRO A 532 -14.42 30.58 -50.94
N ALA A 533 -14.78 30.07 -52.12
CA ALA A 533 -15.93 30.53 -52.89
C ALA A 533 -17.28 30.00 -52.39
N VAL A 534 -17.28 28.97 -51.51
CA VAL A 534 -18.50 28.38 -50.95
C VAL A 534 -18.89 29.12 -49.66
N LEU A 535 -20.06 29.76 -49.66
CA LEU A 535 -20.62 30.40 -48.47
C LEU A 535 -21.15 29.34 -47.48
N ASP A 536 -20.99 29.61 -46.18
CA ASP A 536 -21.44 28.75 -45.07
C ASP A 536 -20.96 27.29 -45.17
N GLN A 537 -19.73 27.10 -45.68
CA GLN A 537 -19.11 25.79 -45.75
C GLN A 537 -18.95 25.17 -44.35
N GLU A 538 -19.34 23.91 -44.20
CA GLU A 538 -19.11 23.09 -43.01
C GLU A 538 -17.60 23.00 -42.69
N ASP A 539 -17.27 22.77 -41.41
CA ASP A 539 -15.89 22.49 -41.02
C ASP A 539 -15.33 21.33 -41.85
N VAL A 540 -14.24 21.59 -42.57
CA VAL A 540 -13.64 20.65 -43.53
C VAL A 540 -13.20 19.35 -42.88
N LEU A 541 -12.84 19.37 -41.59
CA LEU A 541 -12.45 18.18 -40.85
C LEU A 541 -13.68 17.32 -40.52
N VAL A 542 -14.79 17.95 -40.13
CA VAL A 542 -16.08 17.27 -39.90
C VAL A 542 -16.61 16.65 -41.20
N ALA A 543 -16.49 17.36 -42.32
CA ALA A 543 -16.87 16.85 -43.63
C ALA A 543 -16.01 15.64 -44.05
N ALA A 544 -14.70 15.66 -43.77
CA ALA A 544 -13.80 14.55 -44.03
C ALA A 544 -14.11 13.32 -43.14
N ASP A 545 -14.40 13.53 -41.86
CA ASP A 545 -14.80 12.46 -40.93
C ASP A 545 -16.12 11.79 -41.36
N ARG A 546 -17.13 12.58 -41.76
CA ARG A 546 -18.37 12.03 -42.34
C ARG A 546 -18.10 11.21 -43.61
N ALA A 547 -17.19 11.66 -44.46
CA ALA A 547 -16.80 10.90 -45.64
C ALA A 547 -16.08 9.59 -45.26
N LEU A 548 -15.25 9.59 -44.22
CA LEU A 548 -14.60 8.40 -43.69
C LEU A 548 -15.62 7.37 -43.20
N TYR A 549 -16.67 7.82 -42.50
CA TYR A 549 -17.75 6.95 -42.09
C TYR A 549 -18.42 6.24 -43.29
N ARG A 550 -18.62 6.95 -44.41
CA ARG A 550 -19.11 6.33 -45.66
C ARG A 550 -18.13 5.31 -46.23
N ALA A 551 -16.83 5.60 -46.23
CA ALA A 551 -15.81 4.64 -46.66
C ALA A 551 -15.85 3.35 -45.82
N LYS A 552 -16.00 3.48 -44.49
CA LYS A 552 -16.15 2.32 -43.59
C LYS A 552 -17.44 1.54 -43.86
N ALA A 553 -18.56 2.24 -44.06
CA ALA A 553 -19.87 1.62 -44.33
C ALA A 553 -19.92 0.90 -45.68
N GLY A 554 -19.24 1.41 -46.70
CA GLY A 554 -19.23 0.84 -48.04
C GLY A 554 -18.27 -0.35 -48.24
N GLY A 555 -17.73 -0.95 -47.17
CA GLY A 555 -16.89 -2.15 -47.25
C GLY A 555 -15.42 -1.98 -46.87
N ARG A 556 -15.01 -0.81 -46.37
CA ARG A 556 -13.61 -0.48 -45.99
C ARG A 556 -12.62 -0.53 -47.16
N ASN A 557 -11.34 -0.26 -46.90
CA ASN A 557 -10.28 -0.19 -47.91
C ASN A 557 -10.66 0.65 -49.14
N GLN A 558 -11.19 1.85 -48.92
CA GLN A 558 -11.65 2.73 -50.00
C GLN A 558 -11.59 4.20 -49.61
N VAL A 559 -11.67 5.06 -50.63
CA VAL A 559 -11.75 6.52 -50.49
C VAL A 559 -13.20 6.96 -50.74
N ALA A 560 -13.73 7.84 -49.89
CA ALA A 560 -15.03 8.47 -50.08
C ALA A 560 -14.92 10.00 -49.96
N THR A 561 -15.76 10.74 -50.69
CA THR A 561 -15.78 12.21 -50.71
C THR A 561 -17.02 12.79 -50.04
N GLY A 562 -16.98 14.08 -49.70
CA GLY A 562 -18.10 14.88 -49.18
C GLY A 562 -19.34 14.90 -50.08
N ASP A 563 -19.15 14.95 -51.40
CA ASP A 563 -20.22 15.21 -52.38
C ASP A 563 -20.60 13.99 -53.22
N LYS A 564 -21.62 13.28 -52.74
CA LYS A 564 -22.79 12.71 -53.43
C LYS A 564 -23.49 11.70 -52.51
#